data_AF-A0A8T1VS76-F1
#
_entry.id   AF-A0A8T1VS76-F1
#
_cell.length_a   1.000
_cell.length_b   1.000
_cell.length_c   1.000
_cell.angle_alpha   90.00
_cell.angle_beta   90.00
_cell.angle_gamma   90.00
#
_symmetry.space_group_name_H-M   'P 1'
#
loop_
_entity.id
_entity.type
_entity.pdbx_description
1 polymer ?
#
loop_
_entity_poly.entity_id
_entity_poly.type
_entity_poly.pdbx_seq_one_letter_code
_entity_poly.pdbx_strand_id
1 'polypeptide(L)'
;MAWDNDSLASLFAQEMEVDLMVLLTDVDGVYTSGEDRKLNSQFQRGDKPFVVPESRVSSVGQNDKLHSSIRAVDSGAVRAAVVAKAEPGVLLRIVNGERVGTLFVSSDGEAIGDAATEEEHIDPLYSGIAKRAREPCSKL
;
A
#
# COMPACT_ATOMS: atom_id res chain seq x y z
N MET A 1 -14.78 2.40 -16.91
CA MET A 1 -14.15 2.57 -15.59
C MET A 1 -13.56 1.21 -15.25
N ALA A 2 -12.25 1.08 -15.36
CA ALA A 2 -11.57 -0.16 -15.02
C ALA A 2 -11.39 -0.16 -13.51
N TRP A 3 -12.01 -1.12 -12.84
CA TRP A 3 -11.73 -1.39 -11.45
C TRP A 3 -10.32 -1.97 -11.37
N ASP A 4 -9.40 -1.31 -10.67
CA ASP A 4 -8.08 -1.89 -10.45
C ASP A 4 -8.08 -2.81 -9.22
N ASN A 5 -7.38 -3.94 -9.35
CA ASN A 5 -7.37 -5.01 -8.34
C ASN A 5 -6.70 -4.55 -7.04
N ASP A 6 -5.75 -3.60 -7.10
CA ASP A 6 -5.04 -3.12 -5.92
C ASP A 6 -6.00 -2.36 -4.99
N SER A 7 -6.91 -1.56 -5.55
CA SER A 7 -7.95 -0.84 -4.78
C SER A 7 -8.99 -1.80 -4.18
N LEU A 8 -9.35 -2.87 -4.90
CA LEU A 8 -10.20 -3.94 -4.38
C LEU A 8 -9.57 -4.64 -3.18
N ALA A 9 -8.29 -5.01 -3.32
CA ALA A 9 -7.55 -5.69 -2.26
C ALA A 9 -7.48 -4.83 -1.00
N SER A 10 -7.21 -3.52 -1.15
CA SER A 10 -7.19 -2.58 -0.03
C SER A 10 -8.55 -2.49 0.67
N LEU A 11 -9.65 -2.36 -0.06
CA LEU A 11 -11.00 -2.31 0.52
C LEU A 11 -11.36 -3.61 1.24
N PHE A 12 -11.06 -4.75 0.62
CA PHE A 12 -11.33 -6.06 1.21
C PHE A 12 -10.49 -6.29 2.48
N ALA A 13 -9.20 -5.91 2.46
CA ALA A 13 -8.31 -5.99 3.61
C ALA A 13 -8.79 -5.13 4.78
N GLN A 14 -9.32 -3.93 4.49
CA GLN A 14 -9.93 -3.06 5.49
C GLN A 14 -11.18 -3.69 6.11
N GLU A 15 -12.09 -4.22 5.29
CA GLU A 15 -13.33 -4.84 5.77
C GLU A 15 -13.06 -6.09 6.63
N MET A 16 -11.98 -6.82 6.34
CA MET A 16 -11.59 -8.02 7.08
C MET A 16 -10.63 -7.74 8.26
N GLU A 17 -10.25 -6.47 8.49
CA GLU A 17 -9.32 -6.05 9.55
C GLU A 17 -8.02 -6.88 9.61
N VAL A 18 -7.35 -7.03 8.45
CA VAL A 18 -6.21 -7.97 8.33
C VAL A 18 -4.93 -7.46 9.00
N ASP A 19 -4.13 -8.40 9.52
CA ASP A 19 -2.80 -8.07 10.06
C ASP A 19 -1.79 -7.69 8.96
N LEU A 20 -1.92 -8.29 7.79
CA LEU A 20 -0.96 -8.12 6.69
C LEU A 20 -1.66 -8.23 5.33
N MET A 21 -1.50 -7.20 4.51
CA MET A 21 -1.83 -7.21 3.09
C MET A 21 -0.55 -7.31 2.26
N VAL A 22 -0.48 -8.19 1.26
CA VAL A 22 0.68 -8.31 0.36
C VAL A 22 0.25 -8.10 -1.08
N LEU A 23 0.86 -7.13 -1.75
CA LEU A 23 0.71 -6.88 -3.18
C LEU A 23 1.97 -7.37 -3.90
N LEU A 24 1.79 -8.36 -4.78
CA LEU A 24 2.88 -8.89 -5.59
C LEU A 24 2.98 -8.13 -6.92
N THR A 25 4.19 -7.68 -7.25
CA THR A 25 4.50 -6.95 -8.47
C THR A 25 5.70 -7.56 -9.19
N ASP A 26 6.10 -7.03 -10.34
CA ASP A 26 7.24 -7.50 -11.12
C ASP A 26 8.56 -6.77 -10.82
N VAL A 27 8.48 -5.65 -10.09
CA VAL A 27 9.62 -4.90 -9.54
C VAL A 27 9.85 -5.23 -8.06
N ASP A 28 11.02 -4.88 -7.53
CA ASP A 28 11.42 -5.28 -6.16
C ASP A 28 10.56 -4.61 -5.06
N GLY A 29 9.96 -3.46 -5.35
CA GLY A 29 9.09 -2.70 -4.46
C GLY A 29 8.96 -1.24 -4.91
N VAL A 30 8.79 -0.32 -3.96
CA VAL A 30 8.76 1.13 -4.21
C VAL A 30 10.18 1.69 -4.14
N TYR A 31 10.59 2.44 -5.15
CA TYR A 31 11.90 3.10 -5.17
C TYR A 31 11.79 4.56 -4.73
N THR A 32 12.87 5.10 -4.16
CA THR A 32 12.97 6.54 -3.87
C THR A 32 13.35 7.33 -5.13
N SER A 33 12.81 8.53 -5.27
CA SER A 33 13.24 9.48 -6.31
C SER A 33 14.62 10.06 -5.96
N GLY A 34 15.57 10.08 -6.90
CA GLY A 34 16.88 10.70 -6.72
C GLY A 34 17.92 10.19 -7.73
N GLU A 35 19.14 10.71 -7.65
CA GLU A 35 20.28 10.21 -8.44
C GLU A 35 20.65 8.77 -8.03
N ASP A 36 20.57 8.47 -6.74
CA ASP A 36 20.73 7.14 -6.15
C ASP A 36 19.36 6.47 -5.92
N ARG A 37 18.70 6.02 -7.00
CA ARG A 37 17.45 5.25 -6.89
C ARG A 37 17.68 3.99 -6.06
N LYS A 38 17.10 3.93 -4.87
CA LYS A 38 17.23 2.80 -3.93
C LYS A 38 15.85 2.23 -3.63
N LEU A 39 15.80 0.92 -3.42
CA LEU A 39 14.59 0.27 -2.92
C LEU A 39 14.28 0.85 -1.55
N ASN A 40 13.07 1.34 -1.38
CA ASN A 40 12.59 1.78 -0.09
C ASN A 40 12.11 0.57 0.69
N SER A 41 12.85 0.16 1.72
CA SER A 41 12.47 -0.99 2.54
C SER A 41 11.26 -0.71 3.44
N GLN A 42 11.01 0.56 3.77
CA GLN A 42 9.88 0.95 4.61
C GLN A 42 9.41 2.36 4.23
N PHE A 43 8.18 2.46 3.75
CA PHE A 43 7.60 3.73 3.36
C PHE A 43 7.35 4.63 4.57
N GLN A 44 7.73 5.89 4.43
CA GLN A 44 7.53 6.94 5.41
C GLN A 44 6.81 8.13 4.79
N ARG A 45 6.10 8.89 5.62
CA ARG A 45 5.43 10.11 5.19
C ARG A 45 6.44 11.09 4.59
N GLY A 46 6.13 11.62 3.41
CA GLY A 46 7.00 12.53 2.66
C GLY A 46 8.00 11.84 1.73
N ASP A 47 8.05 10.50 1.72
CA ASP A 47 8.79 9.76 0.71
C ASP A 47 8.26 10.08 -0.68
N LYS A 48 9.18 10.30 -1.62
CA LYS A 48 8.88 10.55 -3.02
C LYS A 48 9.04 9.26 -3.80
N PRO A 49 7.94 8.53 -4.09
CA PRO A 49 7.99 7.29 -4.84
C PRO A 49 8.47 7.55 -6.26
N PHE A 50 9.28 6.65 -6.76
CA PHE A 50 9.76 6.65 -8.14
C PHE A 50 9.11 5.50 -8.90
N VAL A 51 8.47 5.84 -10.02
CA VAL A 51 7.91 4.86 -10.95
C VAL A 51 9.04 4.25 -11.76
N VAL A 52 9.22 2.93 -11.68
CA VAL A 52 10.25 2.19 -12.40
C VAL A 52 9.87 2.08 -13.88
N PRO A 53 10.64 2.64 -14.82
CA PRO A 53 10.32 2.60 -16.25
C PRO A 53 10.33 1.19 -16.87
N GLU A 54 11.17 0.30 -16.34
CA GLU A 54 11.37 -1.07 -16.84
C GLU A 54 10.30 -2.07 -16.36
N SER A 55 9.36 -1.60 -15.54
CA SER A 55 8.22 -2.38 -15.09
C SER A 55 7.31 -2.78 -16.26
N ARG A 56 6.82 -4.02 -16.25
CA ARG A 56 5.80 -4.53 -17.19
C ARG A 56 4.42 -3.97 -16.87
N VAL A 57 4.18 -3.52 -15.64
CA VAL A 57 3.00 -2.72 -15.29
C VAL A 57 3.24 -1.24 -15.58
N SER A 58 2.20 -0.57 -16.09
CA SER A 58 2.24 0.86 -16.42
C SER A 58 2.53 1.71 -15.18
N SER A 59 2.96 2.95 -15.41
CA SER A 59 3.14 3.95 -14.33
C SER A 59 1.89 4.10 -13.46
N VAL A 60 0.70 3.95 -14.06
CA VAL A 60 -0.58 3.99 -13.36
C VAL A 60 -0.68 2.81 -12.38
N GLY A 61 -0.44 1.58 -12.84
CA GLY A 61 -0.53 0.40 -11.98
C GLY A 61 0.53 0.34 -10.87
N GLN A 62 1.65 1.07 -10.97
CA GLN A 62 2.61 1.21 -9.86
C GLN A 62 2.10 2.21 -8.81
N ASN A 63 1.51 3.32 -9.24
CA ASN A 63 0.88 4.28 -8.33
C ASN A 63 -0.34 3.67 -7.62
N ASP A 64 -1.14 2.85 -8.32
CA ASP A 64 -2.30 2.17 -7.74
C ASP A 64 -1.90 1.28 -6.55
N LYS A 65 -0.80 0.52 -6.66
CA LYS A 65 -0.24 -0.32 -5.56
C LYS A 65 0.19 0.51 -4.37
N LEU A 66 0.89 1.61 -4.65
CA LEU A 66 1.37 2.52 -3.62
C LEU A 66 0.18 3.11 -2.85
N HIS A 67 -0.76 3.73 -3.54
CA HIS A 67 -1.92 4.37 -2.92
C HIS A 67 -2.81 3.36 -2.19
N SER A 68 -3.00 2.17 -2.76
CA SER A 68 -3.78 1.10 -2.12
C SER A 68 -3.14 0.61 -0.81
N SER A 69 -1.80 0.55 -0.76
CA SER A 69 -1.05 0.14 0.43
C SER A 69 -1.08 1.20 1.53
N ILE A 70 -0.87 2.47 1.16
CA ILE A 70 -0.99 3.62 2.07
C ILE A 70 -2.40 3.66 2.67
N ARG A 71 -3.42 3.64 1.81
CA ARG A 71 -4.83 3.68 2.24
C ARG A 71 -5.20 2.53 3.17
N ALA A 72 -4.70 1.32 2.89
CA ALA A 72 -4.96 0.17 3.73
C ALA A 72 -4.48 0.43 5.16
N VAL A 73 -3.24 0.88 5.34
CA VAL A 73 -2.68 1.09 6.68
C VAL A 73 -3.18 2.37 7.35
N ASP A 74 -3.44 3.43 6.59
CA ASP A 74 -3.99 4.70 7.10
C ASP A 74 -5.45 4.58 7.52
N SER A 75 -6.14 3.52 7.08
CA SER A 75 -7.47 3.18 7.60
C SER A 75 -7.45 2.74 9.08
N GLY A 76 -6.30 2.32 9.60
CA GLY A 76 -6.17 1.71 10.93
C GLY A 76 -6.73 0.27 11.04
N ALA A 77 -7.49 -0.21 10.05
CA ALA A 77 -8.02 -1.57 10.01
C ALA A 77 -6.97 -2.60 9.54
N VAL A 78 -5.97 -2.16 8.77
CA VAL A 78 -4.87 -3.02 8.30
C VAL A 78 -3.58 -2.67 9.03
N ARG A 79 -2.98 -3.63 9.75
CA ARG A 79 -1.76 -3.33 10.55
C ARG A 79 -0.52 -3.09 9.70
N ALA A 80 -0.37 -3.81 8.61
CA ALA A 80 0.76 -3.66 7.70
C ALA A 80 0.38 -4.00 6.25
N ALA A 81 1.05 -3.35 5.30
CA ALA A 81 1.02 -3.74 3.89
C ALA A 81 2.44 -3.90 3.35
N VAL A 82 2.63 -4.81 2.38
CA VAL A 82 3.91 -5.04 1.72
C VAL A 82 3.73 -5.06 0.20
N VAL A 83 4.55 -4.29 -0.51
CA VAL A 83 4.71 -4.39 -1.97
C VAL A 83 6.03 -5.10 -2.25
N ALA A 84 5.97 -6.26 -2.89
CA ALA A 84 7.15 -7.08 -3.15
C ALA A 84 7.10 -7.76 -4.52
N LYS A 85 8.27 -8.16 -5.02
CA LYS A 85 8.37 -8.89 -6.28
C LYS A 85 7.77 -10.29 -6.19
N ALA A 86 7.07 -10.69 -7.24
CA ALA A 86 6.62 -12.05 -7.44
C ALA A 86 7.82 -12.96 -7.74
N GLU A 87 8.34 -13.64 -6.71
CA GLU A 87 9.41 -14.62 -6.81
C GLU A 87 9.15 -15.85 -5.93
N PRO A 88 9.72 -17.02 -6.27
CA PRO A 88 9.53 -18.24 -5.48
C PRO A 88 9.90 -18.04 -4.00
N GLY A 89 8.96 -18.37 -3.11
CA GLY A 89 9.17 -18.30 -1.66
C GLY A 89 9.01 -16.89 -1.05
N VAL A 90 8.69 -15.85 -1.82
CA VAL A 90 8.55 -14.47 -1.31
C VAL A 90 7.55 -14.36 -0.16
N LEU A 91 6.40 -15.03 -0.26
CA LEU A 91 5.36 -14.98 0.77
C LEU A 91 5.84 -15.59 2.09
N LEU A 92 6.57 -16.71 2.02
CA LEU A 92 7.13 -17.34 3.22
C LEU A 92 8.16 -16.43 3.89
N ARG A 93 9.01 -15.78 3.09
CA ARG A 93 10.01 -14.83 3.60
C ARG A 93 9.35 -13.64 4.30
N ILE A 94 8.32 -13.05 3.68
CA ILE A 94 7.54 -11.95 4.26
C ILE A 94 6.88 -12.38 5.58
N VAL A 95 6.19 -13.52 5.59
CA VAL A 95 5.50 -14.04 6.79
C VAL A 95 6.48 -14.39 7.91
N ASN A 96 7.70 -14.83 7.56
CA ASN A 96 8.79 -15.06 8.52
C ASN A 96 9.48 -13.77 9.01
N GLY A 97 9.03 -12.59 8.56
CA GLY A 97 9.55 -11.30 9.00
C GLY A 97 10.85 -10.87 8.30
N GLU A 98 11.23 -11.50 7.18
CA GLU A 98 12.32 -10.99 6.36
C GLU A 98 11.93 -9.66 5.71
N ARG A 99 12.87 -8.71 5.66
CA ARG A 99 12.67 -7.44 4.95
C ARG A 99 12.76 -7.65 3.45
N VAL A 100 11.62 -7.93 2.84
CA VAL A 100 11.49 -8.09 1.39
C VAL A 100 10.52 -7.05 0.84
N GLY A 101 10.95 -6.33 -0.19
CA GLY A 101 10.18 -5.25 -0.80
C GLY A 101 10.03 -4.03 0.10
N THR A 102 8.88 -3.36 0.01
CA THR A 102 8.56 -2.14 0.75
C THR A 102 7.46 -2.41 1.76
N LEU A 103 7.76 -2.15 3.04
CA LEU A 103 6.81 -2.24 4.15
C LEU A 103 6.09 -0.91 4.37
N PHE A 104 4.77 -0.97 4.59
CA PHE A 104 3.91 0.14 4.96
C PHE A 104 3.33 -0.16 6.33
N VAL A 105 3.52 0.75 7.29
CA VAL A 105 2.99 0.66 8.66
C VAL A 105 2.71 2.06 9.16
N SER A 106 1.50 2.31 9.67
CA SER A 106 1.18 3.52 10.43
C SER A 106 1.70 3.38 11.85
N SER A 107 2.52 4.32 12.30
CA SER A 107 3.02 4.39 13.68
C SER A 107 2.09 5.29 14.48
N ASP A 108 1.55 4.80 15.58
CA ASP A 108 0.73 5.57 16.54
C ASP A 108 -0.54 6.23 15.95
N GLY A 109 -1.07 5.68 14.86
CA GLY A 109 -2.28 6.20 14.18
C GLY A 109 -2.02 7.45 13.32
N GLU A 110 -0.76 7.82 13.13
CA GLU A 110 -0.38 8.86 12.17
C GLU A 110 -0.46 8.31 10.75
N ALA A 111 -1.17 9.04 9.88
CA ALA A 111 -1.27 8.70 8.47
C ALA A 111 0.12 8.80 7.80
N ILE A 112 0.48 7.80 7.01
CA ILE A 112 1.72 7.81 6.22
C ILE A 112 1.51 8.46 4.85
N GLY A 113 0.26 8.54 4.39
CA GLY A 113 -0.17 9.23 3.18
C GLY A 113 -0.43 10.71 3.36
N ASP A 114 -0.59 11.40 2.24
CA ASP A 114 -1.18 12.74 2.20
C ASP A 114 -2.66 12.62 1.82
N ALA A 115 -3.55 13.01 2.74
CA ALA A 115 -5.00 12.84 2.62
C ALA A 115 -5.61 13.42 1.33
N ALA A 116 -5.00 14.48 0.77
CA ALA A 116 -5.44 15.10 -0.48
C ALA A 116 -5.21 14.19 -1.71
N THR A 117 -4.13 13.40 -1.70
CA THR A 117 -3.78 12.49 -2.80
C THR A 117 -4.58 11.19 -2.73
N GLU A 118 -5.06 10.82 -1.54
CA GLU A 118 -5.88 9.61 -1.37
C GLU A 118 -7.29 9.76 -1.94
N GLU A 119 -7.95 10.92 -1.76
CA GLU A 119 -9.34 11.13 -2.19
C GLU A 119 -9.51 11.13 -3.72
N GLU A 120 -8.49 11.56 -4.47
CA GLU A 120 -8.50 11.56 -5.94
C GLU A 120 -8.51 10.13 -6.52
N HIS A 121 -8.06 9.14 -5.74
CA HIS A 121 -7.91 7.75 -6.19
C HIS A 121 -9.06 6.83 -5.77
N ILE A 122 -10.07 7.36 -5.08
CA ILE A 122 -11.26 6.60 -4.64
C ILE A 122 -12.36 6.78 -5.69
N ASP A 123 -12.82 5.68 -6.28
CA ASP A 123 -14.07 5.71 -7.04
C ASP A 123 -15.20 6.22 -6.11
N PRO A 124 -15.94 7.28 -6.50
CA PRO A 124 -16.98 7.89 -5.68
C PRO A 124 -17.99 6.89 -5.09
N LEU A 125 -18.21 5.76 -5.77
CA LEU A 125 -19.11 4.69 -5.32
C LEU A 125 -18.66 4.03 -4.00
N TYR A 126 -17.37 4.06 -3.67
CA TYR A 126 -16.81 3.44 -2.46
C TYR A 126 -16.42 4.45 -1.36
N SER A 127 -16.68 5.73 -1.57
CA SER A 127 -16.42 6.79 -0.59
C SER A 127 -17.09 6.55 0.78
N GLY A 128 -18.25 5.88 0.79
CA GLY A 128 -18.98 5.54 2.03
C GLY A 128 -18.31 4.45 2.88
N ILE A 129 -17.60 3.50 2.25
CA ILE A 129 -16.89 2.43 2.97
C ILE A 129 -15.60 2.98 3.59
N ALA A 130 -14.86 3.79 2.82
CA ALA A 130 -13.65 4.47 3.28
C ALA A 130 -13.87 5.32 4.54
N LYS A 131 -15.01 6.03 4.61
CA LYS A 131 -15.35 6.88 5.74
C LYS A 131 -15.63 6.11 7.04
N ARG A 132 -16.12 4.88 6.96
CA ARG A 132 -16.38 4.05 8.15
C ARG A 132 -15.09 3.51 8.77
N ALA A 133 -14.07 3.20 7.96
CA ALA A 133 -12.80 2.70 8.47
C ALA A 133 -12.01 3.78 9.26
N ARG A 134 -12.18 5.07 8.91
CA ARG A 134 -11.54 6.20 9.62
C ARG A 134 -12.17 6.54 10.98
N GLU A 135 -13.29 5.92 11.37
CA GLU A 135 -13.78 6.06 12.75
C GLU A 135 -12.88 5.20 13.64
N PRO A 136 -12.13 5.76 14.60
CA PRO A 136 -11.36 4.94 15.53
C PRO A 136 -12.33 3.98 16.21
N CYS A 137 -12.07 2.68 16.06
CA CYS A 137 -12.87 1.64 16.66
C CYS A 137 -12.74 1.75 18.18
N SER A 138 -13.54 2.62 18.79
CA SER A 138 -13.80 2.62 20.22
C SER A 138 -14.68 1.42 20.49
N LYS A 139 -14.04 0.29 20.81
CA LYS A 139 -14.56 -0.81 21.65
C LYS A 139 -13.52 -1.93 21.77
N LEU A 140 -12.62 -1.79 22.74
CA LEU A 140 -12.57 -2.61 23.98
C LEU A 140 -11.31 -2.25 24.76
#